data_AF-X1VCY6-F1
#
_entry.id   AF-X1VCY6-F1
#
_cell.length_a   1.000
_cell.length_b   1.000
_cell.length_c   1.000
_cell.angle_alpha   90.00
_cell.angle_beta   90.00
_cell.angle_gamma   90.00
#
_symmetry.space_group_name_H-M   'P 1'
#
loop_
_entity.id
_entity.type
_entity.pdbx_description
1 polymer ?
#
loop_
_entity_poly.entity_id
_entity_poly.type
_entity_poly.pdbx_seq_one_letter_code
_entity_poly.pdbx_strand_id
1 'polypeptide(L)'
;DWNGTPLFKARHTKTTLYNLTPEEKKLYDKVTNYLLRKREEARQEANIHVTLALMVMQRRLTSSIYAIMRTLKNRYNALNGLLEELAQNPNLWKQKQKFELEMETLEDFDEFDDEEREGLEKILSDPRKFKLFTTAKSIGEIREEAEDVKRLVELSENLYHSNIEEQKFRKLSELLQNEGVHF
;
A
#
# COMPACT_ATOMS: atom_id res chain seq x y z
N ASP A 1 -0.85 -38.29 -21.67
CA ASP A 1 0.06 -38.86 -22.69
C ASP A 1 -0.77 -39.70 -23.65
N TRP A 2 -0.16 -40.34 -24.64
CA TRP A 2 -0.86 -41.26 -25.56
C TRP A 2 -1.36 -42.55 -24.87
N ASN A 3 -1.06 -42.73 -23.57
CA ASN A 3 -1.44 -43.87 -22.74
C ASN A 3 -2.58 -43.55 -21.74
N GLY A 4 -3.20 -42.36 -21.85
CA GLY A 4 -4.32 -41.95 -20.98
C GLY A 4 -3.92 -41.38 -19.62
N THR A 5 -2.63 -41.19 -19.35
CA THR A 5 -2.13 -40.59 -18.11
C THR A 5 -2.26 -39.06 -18.16
N PRO A 6 -2.70 -38.39 -17.08
CA PRO A 6 -2.79 -36.94 -17.04
C PRO A 6 -1.45 -36.27 -17.37
N LEU A 7 -1.43 -35.37 -18.35
CA LEU A 7 -0.22 -34.67 -18.81
C LEU A 7 0.36 -33.73 -17.72
N PHE A 8 -0.49 -33.26 -16.81
CA PHE A 8 -0.12 -32.38 -15.71
C PHE A 8 -0.33 -33.08 -14.37
N LYS A 9 0.55 -32.80 -13.42
CA LYS A 9 0.35 -33.19 -12.03
C LYS A 9 -0.93 -32.54 -11.49
N ALA A 10 -1.68 -33.29 -10.68
CA ALA A 10 -2.83 -32.75 -9.96
C ALA A 10 -2.38 -31.56 -9.08
N ARG A 11 -3.11 -30.45 -9.16
CA ARG A 11 -2.87 -29.27 -8.34
C ARG A 11 -3.83 -29.30 -7.15
N HIS A 12 -3.28 -29.30 -5.95
CA HIS A 12 -4.05 -29.19 -4.71
C HIS A 12 -3.70 -27.86 -4.04
N THR A 13 -4.71 -27.05 -3.76
CA THR A 13 -4.53 -25.78 -3.03
C THR A 13 -4.76 -26.01 -1.54
N LYS A 14 -3.89 -25.43 -0.70
CA LYS A 14 -4.00 -25.51 0.75
C LYS A 14 -3.80 -24.13 1.34
N THR A 15 -4.82 -23.60 2.00
CA THR A 15 -4.71 -22.34 2.74
C THR A 15 -4.14 -22.64 4.12
N THR A 16 -2.99 -22.03 4.45
CA THR A 16 -2.38 -22.20 5.78
C THR A 16 -2.47 -20.90 6.56
N LEU A 17 -2.92 -21.02 7.81
CA LEU A 17 -3.03 -19.90 8.75
C LEU A 17 -1.70 -19.72 9.50
N TYR A 18 -1.38 -18.48 9.82
CA TYR A 18 -0.27 -18.09 10.67
C TYR A 18 -0.68 -16.89 11.53
N ASN A 19 -0.01 -16.71 12.67
CA ASN A 19 -0.22 -15.57 13.55
C ASN A 19 0.94 -14.59 13.37
N LEU A 20 0.63 -13.29 13.32
CA LEU A 20 1.65 -12.24 13.30
C LEU A 20 2.40 -12.18 14.63
N THR A 21 3.68 -11.78 14.60
CA THR A 21 4.41 -11.44 15.82
C THR A 21 3.79 -10.19 16.48
N PRO A 22 4.04 -9.94 17.78
CA PRO A 22 3.59 -8.72 18.44
C PRO A 22 4.02 -7.44 17.70
N GLU A 23 5.23 -7.42 17.13
CA GLU A 23 5.79 -6.30 16.40
C GLU A 23 5.15 -6.11 15.02
N GLU A 24 4.98 -7.20 14.26
CA GLU A 24 4.25 -7.20 12.99
C GLU A 24 2.81 -6.75 13.19
N LYS A 25 2.15 -7.27 14.23
CA LYS A 25 0.77 -6.90 14.58
C LYS A 25 0.68 -5.42 14.95
N LYS A 26 1.64 -4.89 15.70
CA LYS A 26 1.69 -3.46 16.04
C LYS A 26 1.78 -2.58 14.78
N LEU A 27 2.63 -2.94 13.83
CA LEU A 27 2.73 -2.24 12.54
C LEU A 27 1.41 -2.36 11.77
N TYR A 28 0.86 -3.57 11.67
CA TYR A 28 -0.41 -3.84 11.02
C TYR A 28 -1.53 -2.98 11.59
N ASP A 29 -1.76 -3.01 12.90
CA ASP A 29 -2.81 -2.24 13.56
C ASP A 29 -2.64 -0.73 13.33
N LYS A 30 -1.41 -0.22 13.40
CA LYS A 30 -1.13 1.22 13.17
C LYS A 30 -1.42 1.63 11.73
N VAL A 31 -0.97 0.85 10.75
CA VAL A 31 -1.22 1.13 9.33
C VAL A 31 -2.71 0.97 9.00
N THR A 32 -3.37 -0.07 9.49
CA THR A 32 -4.81 -0.27 9.28
C THR A 32 -5.64 0.88 9.85
N ASN A 33 -5.34 1.36 11.07
CA ASN A 33 -6.02 2.52 11.64
C ASN A 33 -5.84 3.78 10.78
N TYR A 34 -4.63 4.00 10.26
CA TYR A 34 -4.35 5.08 9.34
C TYR A 34 -5.17 4.96 8.04
N LEU A 35 -5.17 3.79 7.40
CA LEU A 35 -5.90 3.53 6.17
C LEU A 35 -7.41 3.67 6.35
N LEU A 36 -7.97 3.20 7.48
CA LEU A 36 -9.39 3.32 7.79
C LEU A 36 -9.82 4.79 7.91
N ARG A 37 -9.05 5.61 8.63
CA ARG A 37 -9.33 7.05 8.76
C ARG A 37 -9.30 7.73 7.39
N LYS A 38 -8.26 7.49 6.60
CA LYS A 38 -8.13 8.08 5.26
C LYS A 38 -9.18 7.58 4.27
N ARG A 39 -9.64 6.34 4.39
CA ARG A 39 -10.72 5.79 3.57
C ARG A 39 -12.04 6.49 3.87
N GLU A 40 -12.31 6.79 5.13
CA GLU A 40 -13.50 7.54 5.51
C GLU A 40 -13.47 8.98 4.98
N GLU A 41 -12.32 9.66 5.09
CA GLU A 41 -12.11 10.98 4.48
C GLU A 41 -12.32 10.94 2.96
N ALA A 42 -11.72 9.96 2.26
CA ALA A 42 -11.85 9.81 0.82
C ALA A 42 -13.29 9.53 0.37
N ARG A 43 -14.03 8.74 1.16
CA ARG A 43 -15.45 8.48 0.92
C ARG A 43 -16.30 9.75 1.03
N GLN A 44 -16.04 10.59 2.03
CA GLN A 44 -16.75 11.86 2.22
C GLN A 44 -16.50 12.85 1.09
N GLU A 45 -15.30 12.84 0.52
CA GLU A 45 -14.93 13.69 -0.62
C GLU A 45 -15.26 13.09 -1.98
N ALA A 46 -15.87 11.89 -2.03
CA ALA A 46 -16.08 11.11 -3.24
C ALA A 46 -14.80 10.96 -4.09
N ASN A 47 -13.64 10.83 -3.43
CA ASN A 47 -12.33 10.78 -4.06
C ASN A 47 -11.93 9.33 -4.34
N ILE A 48 -12.27 8.86 -5.53
CA ILE A 48 -11.99 7.49 -5.96
C ILE A 48 -10.47 7.21 -6.03
N HIS A 49 -9.67 8.16 -6.49
CA HIS A 49 -8.22 7.99 -6.66
C HIS A 49 -7.50 7.78 -5.34
N VAL A 50 -7.85 8.54 -4.30
CA VAL A 50 -7.30 8.31 -2.96
C VAL A 50 -7.79 6.97 -2.41
N THR A 51 -9.04 6.60 -2.65
CA THR A 51 -9.56 5.29 -2.24
C THR A 51 -8.76 4.14 -2.86
N LEU A 52 -8.45 4.22 -4.15
CA LEU A 52 -7.61 3.27 -4.87
C LEU A 52 -6.18 3.22 -4.32
N ALA A 53 -5.57 4.38 -4.05
CA ALA A 53 -4.25 4.48 -3.43
C ALA A 53 -4.19 3.72 -2.09
N LEU A 54 -5.23 3.89 -1.26
CA LEU A 54 -5.33 3.23 0.04
C LEU A 54 -5.51 1.72 -0.10
N MET A 55 -6.20 1.24 -1.15
CA MET A 55 -6.31 -0.19 -1.43
C MET A 55 -4.97 -0.81 -1.84
N VAL A 56 -4.18 -0.10 -2.65
CA VAL A 56 -2.81 -0.53 -2.97
C VAL A 56 -1.97 -0.63 -1.69
N MET A 57 -2.03 0.38 -0.82
CA MET A 57 -1.35 0.35 0.50
C MET A 57 -1.78 -0.84 1.35
N GLN A 58 -3.08 -1.13 1.43
CA GLN A 58 -3.60 -2.28 2.17
C GLN A 58 -3.06 -3.62 1.64
N ARG A 59 -2.95 -3.78 0.31
CA ARG A 59 -2.39 -4.99 -0.30
C ARG A 59 -0.88 -5.12 -0.06
N ARG A 60 -0.14 -4.01 -0.06
CA ARG A 60 1.29 -4.00 0.27
C ARG A 60 1.53 -4.41 1.72
N LEU A 61 0.67 -3.97 2.64
CA LEU A 61 0.71 -4.37 4.06
C LEU A 61 0.61 -5.89 4.26
N THR A 62 -0.20 -6.59 3.47
CA THR A 62 -0.35 -8.06 3.57
C THR A 62 0.68 -8.83 2.73
N SER A 63 1.42 -8.13 1.86
CA SER A 63 2.40 -8.74 0.96
C SER A 63 3.73 -9.01 1.66
N SER A 64 4.35 -7.97 2.22
CA SER A 64 5.58 -8.05 3.02
C SER A 64 5.84 -6.74 3.79
N ILE A 65 6.68 -6.81 4.83
CA ILE A 65 7.08 -5.63 5.62
C ILE A 65 7.85 -4.64 4.74
N TYR A 66 8.74 -5.14 3.87
CA TYR A 66 9.48 -4.32 2.92
C TYR A 66 8.55 -3.54 1.97
N ALA A 67 7.51 -4.20 1.46
CA ALA A 67 6.58 -3.60 0.52
C ALA A 67 5.83 -2.41 1.16
N ILE A 68 5.29 -2.60 2.37
CA ILE A 68 4.60 -1.50 3.06
C ILE A 68 5.55 -0.38 3.50
N MET A 69 6.76 -0.72 3.97
CA MET A 69 7.78 0.26 4.33
C MET A 69 8.10 1.17 3.13
N ARG A 70 8.34 0.60 1.95
CA ARG A 70 8.64 1.36 0.72
C ARG A 70 7.46 2.24 0.32
N THR A 71 6.24 1.72 0.36
CA THR A 71 5.04 2.49 0.01
C THR A 71 4.80 3.66 1.00
N LEU A 72 4.99 3.44 2.30
CA LEU A 72 4.91 4.51 3.31
C LEU A 72 5.97 5.59 3.09
N LYS A 73 7.20 5.19 2.74
CA LYS A 73 8.30 6.11 2.45
C LYS A 73 8.02 6.96 1.21
N ASN A 74 7.50 6.35 0.15
CA ASN A 74 7.06 7.07 -1.05
C ASN A 74 5.95 8.07 -0.70
N ARG A 75 4.96 7.66 0.10
CA ARG A 75 3.88 8.54 0.55
C ARG A 75 4.42 9.73 1.36
N TYR A 76 5.33 9.48 2.29
CA TYR A 76 5.95 10.54 3.09
C TYR A 76 6.74 11.53 2.21
N ASN A 77 7.54 11.03 1.28
CA ASN A 77 8.30 11.88 0.35
C ASN A 77 7.38 12.73 -0.52
N ALA A 78 6.29 12.15 -1.00
CA ALA A 78 5.33 12.87 -1.82
C ALA A 78 4.54 13.93 -1.03
N LEU A 79 4.18 13.65 0.24
CA LEU A 79 3.57 14.65 1.14
C LEU A 79 4.52 15.81 1.41
N ASN A 80 5.81 15.55 1.63
CA ASN A 80 6.80 16.61 1.82
C ASN A 80 7.06 17.40 0.53
N GLY A 81 7.19 16.72 -0.61
CA GLY A 81 7.30 17.38 -1.91
C GLY A 81 6.12 18.30 -2.19
N LEU A 82 4.90 17.88 -1.79
CA LEU A 82 3.71 18.71 -1.89
C LEU A 82 3.77 19.97 -1.02
N LEU A 83 4.24 19.83 0.22
CA LEU A 83 4.43 20.95 1.15
C LEU A 83 5.48 21.94 0.61
N GLU A 84 6.57 21.43 0.04
CA GLU A 84 7.62 22.25 -0.59
C GLU A 84 7.10 22.99 -1.83
N GLU A 85 6.38 22.30 -2.71
CA GLU A 85 5.78 22.93 -3.89
C GLU A 85 4.76 24.02 -3.51
N LEU A 86 3.96 23.78 -2.46
CA LEU A 86 3.03 24.79 -1.92
C LEU A 86 3.72 25.99 -1.29
N ALA A 87 4.86 25.77 -0.63
CA ALA A 87 5.65 26.85 -0.06
C ALA A 87 6.24 27.75 -1.17
N GLN A 88 6.69 27.16 -2.28
CA GLN A 88 7.22 27.90 -3.43
C GLN A 88 6.11 28.58 -4.26
N ASN A 89 4.97 27.92 -4.42
CA ASN A 89 3.85 28.40 -5.22
C ASN A 89 2.52 28.29 -4.47
N PRO A 90 2.18 29.25 -3.59
CA PRO A 90 0.92 29.22 -2.83
C PRO A 90 -0.35 29.22 -3.70
N ASN A 91 -0.25 29.66 -4.96
CA ASN A 91 -1.35 29.62 -5.92
C ASN A 91 -1.67 28.19 -6.44
N LEU A 92 -0.78 27.20 -6.25
CA LEU A 92 -1.06 25.80 -6.59
C LEU A 92 -2.28 25.26 -5.84
N TRP A 93 -2.46 25.65 -4.57
CA TRP A 93 -3.62 25.26 -3.77
C TRP A 93 -4.95 25.66 -4.43
N LYS A 94 -4.97 26.83 -5.09
CA LYS A 94 -6.15 27.34 -5.81
C LYS A 94 -6.39 26.60 -7.12
N GLN A 95 -5.36 25.97 -7.69
CA GLN A 95 -5.44 25.16 -8.92
C GLN A 95 -5.79 23.69 -8.67
N LYS A 96 -6.07 23.30 -7.41
CA LYS A 96 -6.45 21.94 -6.98
C LYS A 96 -7.53 21.28 -7.85
N GLN A 97 -8.37 22.05 -8.55
CA GLN A 97 -9.47 21.53 -9.36
C GLN A 97 -9.09 20.95 -10.74
N LYS A 98 -7.92 21.26 -11.31
CA LYS A 98 -7.70 21.12 -12.76
C LYS A 98 -7.17 19.76 -13.26
N PHE A 99 -7.08 18.75 -12.40
CA PHE A 99 -6.66 17.40 -12.81
C PHE A 99 -7.80 16.41 -12.60
N GLU A 100 -8.27 15.81 -13.69
CA GLU A 100 -9.13 14.63 -13.72
C GLU A 100 -8.33 13.52 -14.41
N LEU A 101 -8.25 12.36 -13.76
CA LEU A 101 -7.92 11.10 -14.42
C LEU A 101 -9.26 10.44 -14.74
N GLU A 102 -9.43 9.99 -15.98
CA GLU A 102 -10.58 9.18 -16.39
C GLU A 102 -10.44 7.80 -15.74
N MET A 103 -10.97 7.65 -14.53
CA MET A 103 -11.24 6.35 -13.94
C MET A 103 -12.62 6.44 -13.30
N GLU A 104 -13.57 5.71 -13.89
CA GLU A 104 -14.99 5.90 -13.62
C GLU A 104 -15.43 5.08 -12.39
N THR A 105 -14.81 3.92 -12.12
CA THR A 105 -15.27 3.03 -11.04
C THR A 105 -14.16 2.25 -10.31
N LEU A 106 -14.53 1.65 -9.18
CA LEU A 106 -13.66 0.73 -8.42
C LEU A 106 -13.57 -0.65 -9.07
N GLU A 107 -14.54 -1.04 -9.91
CA GLU A 107 -14.56 -2.33 -10.61
C GLU A 107 -13.40 -2.41 -11.61
N ASP A 108 -13.08 -1.29 -12.26
CA ASP A 108 -11.93 -1.15 -13.17
C ASP A 108 -10.61 -1.54 -12.48
N PHE A 109 -10.47 -1.29 -11.18
CA PHE A 109 -9.22 -1.58 -10.43
C PHE A 109 -9.01 -3.05 -10.08
N ASP A 110 -10.10 -3.82 -9.90
CA ASP A 110 -9.97 -5.24 -9.59
C ASP A 110 -9.44 -6.02 -10.79
N GLU A 111 -9.69 -5.52 -12.01
CA GLU A 111 -9.16 -6.06 -13.26
C GLU A 111 -7.67 -5.78 -13.47
N PHE A 112 -7.09 -4.81 -12.75
CA PHE A 112 -5.69 -4.42 -12.96
C PHE A 112 -4.72 -5.54 -12.62
N ASP A 113 -3.65 -5.65 -13.40
CA ASP A 113 -2.50 -6.48 -13.08
C ASP A 113 -1.58 -5.81 -12.05
N ASP A 114 -0.46 -6.46 -11.70
CA ASP A 114 0.48 -5.93 -10.72
C ASP A 114 1.29 -4.73 -11.27
N GLU A 115 1.51 -4.65 -12.59
CA GLU A 115 2.26 -3.57 -13.24
C GLU A 115 1.42 -2.30 -13.36
N GLU A 116 0.15 -2.44 -13.73
CA GLU A 116 -0.85 -1.36 -13.79
C GLU A 116 -1.04 -0.74 -12.40
N ARG A 117 -1.12 -1.56 -11.35
CA ARG A 117 -1.21 -1.09 -9.96
C ARG A 117 0.05 -0.35 -9.51
N GLU A 118 1.23 -0.78 -9.94
CA GLU A 118 2.48 -0.06 -9.66
C GLU A 118 2.56 1.27 -10.43
N GLY A 119 2.08 1.29 -11.67
CA GLY A 119 1.89 2.52 -12.44
C GLY A 119 0.97 3.50 -11.73
N LEU A 120 -0.13 2.99 -11.15
CA LEU A 120 -1.04 3.78 -10.34
C LEU A 120 -0.34 4.37 -9.11
N GLU A 121 0.46 3.59 -8.38
CA GLU A 121 1.22 4.08 -7.22
C GLU A 121 2.17 5.23 -7.61
N LYS A 122 2.86 5.14 -8.75
CA LYS A 122 3.73 6.21 -9.25
C LYS A 122 2.95 7.49 -9.57
N ILE A 123 1.80 7.35 -10.21
CA ILE A 123 0.91 8.46 -10.55
C ILE A 123 0.33 9.11 -9.29
N LEU A 124 -0.08 8.30 -8.31
CA LEU A 124 -0.62 8.72 -7.01
C LEU A 124 0.46 9.21 -6.04
N SER A 125 1.74 9.12 -6.42
CA SER A 125 2.87 9.67 -5.66
C SER A 125 3.37 10.99 -6.25
N ASP A 126 2.79 11.48 -7.34
CA ASP A 126 3.17 12.74 -7.98
C ASP A 126 2.56 13.94 -7.21
N PRO A 127 3.37 14.80 -6.58
CA PRO A 127 2.89 15.96 -5.83
C PRO A 127 2.07 16.94 -6.69
N ARG A 128 2.32 16.98 -8.00
CA ARG A 128 1.63 17.90 -8.92
C ARG A 128 0.17 17.50 -9.16
N LYS A 129 -0.19 16.28 -8.76
CA LYS A 129 -1.52 15.67 -8.95
C LYS A 129 -2.35 15.74 -7.67
N PHE A 130 -2.48 16.95 -7.12
CA PHE A 130 -3.14 17.28 -5.84
C PHE A 130 -4.41 16.50 -5.50
N LYS A 131 -5.41 16.46 -6.41
CA LYS A 131 -6.69 15.77 -6.19
C LYS A 131 -6.54 14.25 -6.12
N LEU A 132 -5.56 13.71 -6.84
CA LEU A 132 -5.27 12.29 -6.90
C LEU A 132 -4.53 11.83 -5.64
N PHE A 133 -3.82 12.77 -5.01
CA PHE A 133 -2.83 12.52 -3.98
C PHE A 133 -3.38 12.55 -2.53
N THR A 134 -4.25 13.51 -2.21
CA THR A 134 -4.69 13.75 -0.82
C THR A 134 -6.13 14.26 -0.70
N THR A 135 -6.78 13.89 0.41
CA THR A 135 -8.08 14.41 0.87
C THR A 135 -7.94 15.61 1.80
N ALA A 136 -6.72 16.12 2.02
CA ALA A 136 -6.52 17.24 2.92
C ALA A 136 -7.19 18.53 2.44
N LYS A 137 -7.86 19.23 3.36
CA LYS A 137 -8.58 20.50 3.15
C LYS A 137 -7.74 21.72 3.51
N SER A 138 -6.59 21.51 4.14
CA SER A 138 -5.64 22.58 4.47
C SER A 138 -4.19 22.10 4.41
N ILE A 139 -3.27 23.05 4.30
CA ILE A 139 -1.82 22.79 4.41
C ILE A 139 -1.48 22.21 5.80
N GLY A 140 -2.23 22.61 6.84
CA GLY A 140 -2.09 22.06 8.19
C GLY A 140 -2.37 20.56 8.23
N GLU A 141 -3.46 20.12 7.60
CA GLU A 141 -3.83 18.70 7.51
C GLU A 141 -2.80 17.88 6.72
N ILE A 142 -2.18 18.43 5.67
CA ILE A 142 -1.08 17.75 4.95
C ILE A 142 0.12 17.56 5.88
N ARG A 143 0.46 18.57 6.68
CA ARG A 143 1.57 18.49 7.63
C ARG A 143 1.31 17.46 8.73
N GLU A 144 0.09 17.44 9.28
CA GLU A 144 -0.32 16.44 10.27
C GLU A 144 -0.27 15.02 9.68
N GLU A 145 -0.74 14.85 8.44
CA GLU A 145 -0.65 13.57 7.73
C GLU A 145 0.81 13.17 7.49
N ALA A 146 1.68 14.10 7.08
CA ALA A 146 3.10 13.81 6.89
C ALA A 146 3.77 13.30 8.18
N GLU A 147 3.45 13.92 9.32
CA GLU A 147 3.94 13.48 10.64
C GLU A 147 3.36 12.11 11.07
N ASP A 148 2.08 11.84 10.79
CA ASP A 148 1.49 10.52 10.99
C ASP A 148 2.21 9.45 10.17
N VAL A 149 2.39 9.70 8.87
CA VAL A 149 3.05 8.75 7.95
C VAL A 149 4.52 8.57 8.33
N LYS A 150 5.21 9.63 8.76
CA LYS A 150 6.59 9.55 9.25
C LYS A 150 6.75 8.55 10.38
N ARG A 151 5.85 8.59 11.38
CA ARG A 151 5.85 7.61 12.49
C ARG A 151 5.66 6.18 11.99
N LEU A 152 4.83 5.98 10.96
CA LEU A 152 4.63 4.67 10.35
C LEU A 152 5.89 4.21 9.59
N VAL A 153 6.55 5.11 8.85
CA VAL A 153 7.82 4.85 8.18
C VAL A 153 8.86 4.39 9.20
N GLU A 154 9.09 5.17 10.25
CA GLU A 154 10.04 4.82 11.32
C GLU A 154 9.70 3.46 11.96
N LEU A 155 8.42 3.18 12.23
CA LEU A 155 8.00 1.89 12.77
C LEU A 155 8.32 0.73 11.81
N SER A 156 8.03 0.92 10.52
CA SER A 156 8.28 -0.09 9.50
C SER A 156 9.77 -0.29 9.20
N GLU A 157 10.58 0.77 9.18
CA GLU A 157 12.03 0.72 9.00
C GLU A 157 12.69 0.02 10.20
N ASN A 158 12.26 0.33 11.43
CA ASN A 158 12.77 -0.36 12.61
C ASN A 158 12.46 -1.87 12.58
N LEU A 159 11.23 -2.23 12.18
CA LEU A 159 10.86 -3.64 12.06
C LEU A 159 11.65 -4.34 10.95
N TYR A 160 11.82 -3.70 9.79
CA TYR A 160 12.61 -4.24 8.69
C TYR A 160 14.09 -4.43 9.06
N HIS A 161 14.70 -3.43 9.71
CA HIS A 161 16.11 -3.47 10.13
C HIS A 161 16.36 -4.38 11.34
N SER A 162 15.33 -4.73 12.12
CA SER A 162 15.45 -5.71 13.20
C SER A 162 15.80 -7.12 12.69
N ASN A 163 15.70 -7.35 11.37
CA ASN A 163 16.03 -8.60 10.68
C ASN A 163 15.27 -9.82 11.25
N ILE A 164 14.12 -9.56 11.87
CA ILE A 164 13.18 -10.59 12.32
C ILE A 164 12.49 -11.12 11.07
N GLU A 165 12.63 -12.42 10.84
CA GLU A 165 12.00 -13.09 9.70
C GLU A 165 10.47 -13.05 9.82
N GLU A 166 9.79 -12.67 8.73
CA GLU A 166 8.33 -12.54 8.75
C GLU A 166 7.66 -13.89 8.99
N GLN A 167 6.56 -13.90 9.77
CA GLN A 167 5.86 -15.14 10.13
C GLN A 167 5.35 -15.92 8.91
N LYS A 168 4.98 -15.19 7.84
CA LYS A 168 4.57 -15.78 6.56
C LYS A 168 5.69 -16.64 5.94
N PHE A 169 6.92 -16.13 5.92
CA PHE A 169 8.08 -16.85 5.35
C PHE A 169 8.48 -18.03 6.22
N ARG A 170 8.50 -17.85 7.54
CA ARG A 170 8.71 -18.94 8.50
C ARG A 170 7.71 -20.07 8.28
N LYS A 171 6.42 -19.74 8.18
CA LYS A 171 5.38 -20.75 8.00
C LYS A 171 5.46 -21.44 6.64
N LEU A 172 5.83 -20.71 5.59
CA LEU A 172 6.06 -21.27 4.27
C LEU A 172 7.25 -22.25 4.29
N SER A 173 8.35 -21.88 4.92
CA SER A 173 9.53 -22.74 5.06
C SER A 173 9.20 -24.03 5.81
N GLU A 174 8.48 -23.95 6.94
CA GLU A 174 7.99 -25.13 7.67
C GLU A 174 7.12 -26.06 6.80
N LEU A 175 6.20 -25.50 6.00
CA LEU A 175 5.35 -26.29 5.12
C LEU A 175 6.17 -27.00 4.04
N LEU A 176 7.11 -26.31 3.40
CA LEU A 176 7.93 -26.89 2.34
C LEU A 176 8.81 -28.03 2.86
N GLN A 177 9.38 -27.86 4.05
CA GLN A 177 10.12 -28.93 4.73
C GLN A 177 9.23 -30.13 5.06
N ASN A 178 8.01 -29.90 5.58
CA ASN A 178 7.07 -30.98 5.91
C ASN A 178 6.59 -31.76 4.67
N GLU A 179 6.48 -31.10 3.52
CA GLU A 179 6.10 -31.73 2.24
C GLU A 179 7.31 -32.33 1.49
N GLY A 180 8.50 -32.38 2.13
CA GLY A 180 9.70 -33.00 1.58
C GLY A 180 10.38 -32.23 0.45
N VAL A 181 10.08 -30.93 0.32
CA VAL A 181 10.74 -30.04 -0.64
C VAL A 181 11.98 -29.45 0.02
N HIS A 182 13.16 -29.97 -0.34
CA HIS A 182 14.46 -29.44 0.09
C HIS A 182 15.03 -28.48 -0.96
N PHE A 183 15.53 -27.33 -0.53
CA PHE A 183 16.23 -26.33 -1.35
C PHE A 183 17.75 -26.58 -1.34
#